data_AF-A0A7C5M434-F1
#
_entry.id   AF-A0A7C5M434-F1
#
_cell.length_a   1.000
_cell.length_b   1.000
_cell.length_c   1.000
_cell.angle_alpha   90.00
_cell.angle_beta   90.00
_cell.angle_gamma   90.00
#
_symmetry.space_group_name_H-M   'P 1'
#
loop_
_entity.id
_entity.type
_entity.pdbx_description
1 polymer ?
#
loop_
_entity_poly.entity_id
_entity_poly.type
_entity_poly.pdbx_seq_one_letter_code
_entity_poly.pdbx_strand_id
1 'polypeptide(L)'
;MSAAAPGAAWKRLGRYAPTALLFGALAGVMGYSYQAAGRDRRLAALDYFTWSENWDAAVRTAEALKPGEFNTLSRYQVNLALHEMGRMGDEMFRFPQDGGPLLELQVNSFLPYMLHLTNMCLRLGRVNEAEHYGSEALVFSKTDPRVYRLLALTYLVKGQTEAARKFLTVLSYSPLDRRWADGKLQSLQQDPQLTGDEQVQELRRRRLQTDDMLAVWQQANHSGPDVERLLLNLLERDSSNRMAFEFLMGYYLLNRDLQGFRNLATRIAEITGPGYLRPGGGRRTPRHYQEALVLFNEMTGSSGKISGMEIEPETVSRMARFKQVVARAGGRRAAMLEAREGFGDTYFYYYAFGSEDVQ
;
A
#
# COMPACT_ATOMS: atom_id res chain seq x y z
N MET A 1 28.34 15.95 73.79
CA MET A 1 28.44 16.26 72.34
C MET A 1 29.27 15.15 71.69
N SER A 2 28.65 14.25 70.94
CA SER A 2 29.35 13.30 70.07
C SER A 2 28.84 13.55 68.65
N ALA A 3 29.72 14.05 67.79
CA ALA A 3 29.42 14.39 66.41
C ALA A 3 29.22 13.10 65.60
N ALA A 4 28.03 12.92 65.03
CA ALA A 4 27.77 11.85 64.08
C ALA A 4 28.69 12.05 62.85
N ALA A 5 29.59 11.10 62.64
CA ALA A 5 30.62 11.18 61.62
C ALA A 5 30.02 11.18 60.19
N PRO A 6 30.41 12.12 59.30
CA PRO A 6 29.87 12.24 57.93
C PRO A 6 30.25 11.08 56.99
N GLY A 7 31.05 10.10 57.42
CA GLY A 7 31.61 9.05 56.57
C GLY A 7 30.70 7.86 56.25
N ALA A 8 29.58 7.68 56.94
CA ALA A 8 28.69 6.52 56.74
C ALA A 8 27.81 6.63 55.48
N ALA A 9 27.42 7.86 55.10
CA ALA A 9 26.62 8.11 53.90
C ALA A 9 27.45 7.91 52.62
N TRP A 10 28.71 8.35 52.61
CA TRP A 10 29.61 8.27 51.45
C TRP A 10 30.04 6.82 51.13
N LYS A 11 30.25 5.98 52.17
CA LYS A 11 30.53 4.54 51.97
C LYS A 11 29.33 3.76 51.42
N ARG A 12 28.10 4.17 51.74
CA ARG A 12 26.88 3.57 51.17
C ARG A 12 26.69 3.98 49.71
N LEU A 13 26.93 5.25 49.36
CA LEU A 13 26.87 5.75 47.97
C LEU A 13 27.89 5.04 47.05
N GLY A 14 29.13 4.83 47.50
CA GLY A 14 30.15 4.13 46.71
C GLY A 14 29.83 2.66 46.40
N ARG A 15 29.02 1.99 47.25
CA ARG A 15 28.66 0.57 47.07
C ARG A 15 27.63 0.35 45.95
N TYR A 16 26.79 1.34 45.68
CA TYR A 16 25.78 1.29 44.62
C TYR A 16 26.23 1.95 43.31
N ALA A 17 27.37 2.64 43.30
CA ALA A 17 27.96 3.23 42.10
C ALA A 17 28.19 2.23 40.95
N PRO A 18 28.77 1.03 41.16
CA PRO A 18 28.95 0.07 40.06
C PRO A 18 27.63 -0.49 39.53
N THR A 19 26.64 -0.71 40.41
CA THR A 19 25.29 -1.13 39.98
C THR A 19 24.58 -0.03 39.19
N ALA A 20 24.69 1.23 39.61
CA ALA A 20 24.10 2.36 38.89
C ALA A 20 24.76 2.57 37.52
N LEU A 21 26.09 2.41 37.43
CA LEU A 21 26.80 2.43 36.14
C LEU A 21 26.36 1.30 35.21
N LEU A 22 26.11 0.10 35.74
CA LEU A 22 25.66 -1.05 34.96
C LEU A 22 24.24 -0.85 34.44
N PHE A 23 23.31 -0.35 35.26
CA PHE A 23 21.97 0.02 34.79
C PHE A 23 21.99 1.19 33.80
N GLY A 24 22.85 2.19 34.01
CA GLY A 24 23.05 3.29 33.07
C GLY A 24 23.58 2.80 31.72
N ALA A 25 24.55 1.88 31.72
CA ALA A 25 25.07 1.26 30.51
C ALA A 25 24.00 0.42 29.80
N LEU A 26 23.23 -0.37 30.54
CA LEU A 26 22.13 -1.19 29.98
C LEU A 26 21.03 -0.31 29.36
N ALA A 27 20.65 0.78 30.05
CA ALA A 27 19.70 1.76 29.54
C ALA A 27 20.26 2.50 28.31
N GLY A 28 21.55 2.82 28.30
CA GLY A 28 22.24 3.41 27.16
C GLY A 28 22.24 2.48 25.94
N VAL A 29 22.56 1.19 26.14
CA VAL A 29 22.49 0.17 25.08
C VAL A 29 21.07 0.01 24.57
N MET A 30 20.07 -0.11 25.46
CA MET A 30 18.66 -0.18 25.04
C MET A 30 18.21 1.06 24.28
N GLY A 31 18.56 2.25 24.75
CA GLY A 31 18.23 3.51 24.09
C GLY A 31 18.87 3.62 22.70
N TYR A 32 20.15 3.25 22.59
CA TYR A 32 20.86 3.20 21.32
C TYR A 32 20.26 2.16 20.37
N SER A 33 20.01 0.93 20.83
CA SER A 33 19.37 -0.12 20.04
C SER A 33 17.98 0.28 19.57
N TYR A 34 17.19 0.96 20.41
CA TYR A 34 15.86 1.46 20.04
C TYR A 34 15.92 2.53 18.95
N GLN A 35 16.88 3.45 19.04
CA GLN A 35 17.10 4.46 18.01
C GLN A 35 17.64 3.85 16.71
N ALA A 36 18.63 2.96 16.81
CA ALA A 36 19.25 2.28 15.67
C ALA A 36 18.25 1.40 14.91
N ALA A 37 17.33 0.72 15.62
CA ALA A 37 16.25 -0.07 15.03
C ALA A 37 15.01 0.78 14.65
N GLY A 38 15.11 2.10 14.68
CA GLY A 38 13.97 3.00 14.46
C GLY A 38 13.27 2.77 13.12
N ARG A 39 14.05 2.54 12.05
CA ARG A 39 13.52 2.23 10.71
C ARG A 39 12.75 0.91 10.72
N ASP A 40 13.38 -0.17 11.15
CA ASP A 40 12.80 -1.50 11.10
C ASP A 40 11.56 -1.60 12.00
N ARG A 41 11.55 -0.89 13.13
CA ARG A 41 10.35 -0.75 13.99
C ARG A 41 9.20 -0.04 13.28
N ARG A 42 9.46 1.05 12.53
CA ARG A 42 8.42 1.76 11.76
C ARG A 42 7.89 0.89 10.62
N LEU A 43 8.76 0.17 9.91
CA LEU A 43 8.36 -0.77 8.86
C LEU A 43 7.52 -1.93 9.42
N ALA A 44 7.92 -2.49 10.57
CA ALA A 44 7.13 -3.53 11.25
C ALA A 44 5.77 -3.00 11.76
N ALA A 45 5.73 -1.76 12.24
CA ALA A 45 4.48 -1.11 12.63
C ALA A 45 3.57 -0.86 11.42
N LEU A 46 4.12 -0.42 10.29
CA LEU A 46 3.39 -0.26 9.03
C LEU A 46 2.82 -1.60 8.56
N ASP A 47 3.62 -2.68 8.59
CA ASP A 47 3.17 -4.03 8.26
C ASP A 47 2.02 -4.48 9.16
N TYR A 48 2.16 -4.28 10.47
CA TYR A 48 1.13 -4.61 11.46
C TYR A 48 -0.17 -3.83 11.22
N PHE A 49 -0.11 -2.52 11.02
CA PHE A 49 -1.30 -1.70 10.79
C PHE A 49 -1.97 -1.99 9.46
N THR A 50 -1.19 -2.28 8.41
CA THR A 50 -1.74 -2.69 7.11
C THR A 50 -2.42 -4.06 7.23
N TRP A 51 -1.80 -5.01 7.94
CA TRP A 51 -2.38 -6.34 8.14
C TRP A 51 -3.65 -6.32 9.01
N SER A 52 -3.69 -5.47 10.03
CA SER A 52 -4.86 -5.27 10.89
C SER A 52 -5.91 -4.32 10.29
N GLU A 53 -5.72 -3.89 9.04
CA GLU A 53 -6.62 -2.99 8.29
C GLU A 53 -6.85 -1.64 9.00
N ASN A 54 -5.89 -1.20 9.83
CA ASN A 54 -5.90 0.13 10.43
C ASN A 54 -5.21 1.13 9.49
N TRP A 55 -5.91 1.49 8.42
CA TRP A 55 -5.38 2.30 7.31
C TRP A 55 -4.89 3.68 7.74
N ASP A 56 -5.62 4.32 8.66
CA ASP A 56 -5.22 5.60 9.25
C ASP A 56 -3.88 5.51 9.99
N ALA A 57 -3.68 4.46 10.80
CA ALA A 57 -2.43 4.26 11.51
C ALA A 57 -1.29 3.86 10.56
N ALA A 58 -1.58 3.10 9.50
CA ALA A 58 -0.61 2.76 8.47
C ALA A 58 -0.08 4.04 7.78
N VAL A 59 -0.97 4.92 7.33
CA VAL A 59 -0.58 6.18 6.68
C VAL A 59 0.17 7.12 7.63
N ARG A 60 -0.28 7.29 8.88
CA ARG A 60 0.48 8.08 9.88
C ARG A 60 1.87 7.51 10.14
N THR A 61 2.01 6.18 10.14
CA THR A 61 3.31 5.52 10.33
C THR A 61 4.22 5.79 9.12
N ALA A 62 3.66 5.77 7.91
CA ALA A 62 4.40 6.09 6.69
C ALA A 62 4.83 7.55 6.61
N GLU A 63 4.03 8.50 7.11
CA GLU A 63 4.41 9.92 7.19
C GLU A 63 5.64 10.15 8.07
N ALA A 64 5.92 9.25 9.03
CA ALA A 64 7.09 9.30 9.89
C ALA A 64 8.34 8.63 9.29
N LEU A 65 8.23 7.95 8.14
CA LEU A 65 9.36 7.35 7.42
C LEU A 65 10.12 8.42 6.64
N LYS A 66 11.46 8.31 6.62
CA LYS A 66 12.28 9.14 5.73
C LYS A 66 12.14 8.65 4.27
N PRO A 67 12.32 9.50 3.25
CA PRO A 67 12.18 9.08 1.86
C PRO A 67 12.99 7.83 1.46
N GLY A 68 14.25 7.75 1.89
CA GLY A 68 15.13 6.58 1.64
C GLY A 68 14.85 5.35 2.50
N GLU A 69 13.87 5.40 3.42
CA GLU A 69 13.46 4.23 4.23
C GLU A 69 12.38 3.39 3.53
N PHE A 70 11.76 3.91 2.47
CA PHE A 70 10.73 3.19 1.71
C PHE A 70 11.35 2.13 0.80
N ASN A 71 10.86 0.89 0.94
CA ASN A 71 11.06 -0.22 0.01
C ASN A 71 9.76 -0.55 -0.75
N THR A 72 9.85 -1.45 -1.73
CA THR A 72 8.70 -1.90 -2.56
C THR A 72 7.49 -2.32 -1.72
N LEU A 73 7.71 -3.09 -0.65
CA LEU A 73 6.62 -3.51 0.24
C LEU A 73 5.93 -2.33 0.91
N SER A 74 6.70 -1.44 1.54
CA SER A 74 6.15 -0.28 2.24
C SER A 74 5.41 0.68 1.30
N ARG A 75 5.88 0.85 0.06
CA ARG A 75 5.19 1.68 -0.96
C ARG A 75 3.85 1.06 -1.34
N TYR A 76 3.81 -0.24 -1.61
CA TYR A 76 2.57 -0.96 -1.85
C TYR A 76 1.61 -0.85 -0.65
N GLN A 77 2.10 -1.05 0.58
CA GLN A 77 1.29 -0.95 1.80
C GLN A 77 0.63 0.43 1.96
N VAL A 78 1.38 1.50 1.68
CA VAL A 78 0.85 2.87 1.73
C VAL A 78 -0.14 3.12 0.61
N ASN A 79 0.15 2.71 -0.62
CA ASN A 79 -0.77 2.84 -1.74
C ASN A 79 -2.08 2.05 -1.48
N LEU A 80 -1.99 0.85 -0.91
CA LEU A 80 -3.14 0.07 -0.46
C LEU A 80 -3.93 0.79 0.63
N ALA A 81 -3.26 1.32 1.67
CA ALA A 81 -3.94 2.05 2.73
C ALA A 81 -4.66 3.30 2.19
N LEU A 82 -4.02 4.04 1.28
CA LEU A 82 -4.65 5.16 0.59
C LEU A 82 -5.83 4.71 -0.28
N HIS A 83 -5.72 3.59 -0.98
CA HIS A 83 -6.82 3.02 -1.77
C HIS A 83 -8.04 2.71 -0.89
N GLU A 84 -7.82 2.00 0.21
CA GLU A 84 -8.88 1.59 1.13
C GLU A 84 -9.59 2.81 1.73
N MET A 85 -8.85 3.88 2.03
CA MET A 85 -9.42 5.15 2.47
C MET A 85 -10.00 6.03 1.33
N GLY A 86 -9.88 5.63 0.07
CA GLY A 86 -10.32 6.43 -1.09
C GLY A 86 -9.47 7.69 -1.35
N ARG A 87 -8.21 7.67 -0.95
CA ARG A 87 -7.25 8.79 -1.01
C ARG A 87 -6.12 8.57 -2.02
N MET A 88 -6.00 7.40 -2.65
CA MET A 88 -4.87 7.06 -3.54
C MET A 88 -4.72 8.05 -4.69
N GLY A 89 -5.80 8.35 -5.42
CA GLY A 89 -5.80 9.31 -6.53
C GLY A 89 -5.60 10.77 -6.10
N ASP A 90 -5.57 11.06 -4.79
CA ASP A 90 -5.36 12.40 -4.24
C ASP A 90 -3.98 12.58 -3.59
N GLU A 91 -3.40 11.49 -3.07
CA GLU A 91 -2.31 11.57 -2.11
C GLU A 91 -1.12 10.63 -2.39
N MET A 92 -1.17 9.75 -3.40
CA MET A 92 -0.05 8.82 -3.64
C MET A 92 1.31 9.53 -3.78
N PHE A 93 1.35 10.72 -4.40
CA PHE A 93 2.59 11.48 -4.59
C PHE A 93 3.04 12.27 -3.36
N ARG A 94 2.30 12.22 -2.24
CA ARG A 94 2.81 12.68 -0.93
C ARG A 94 3.92 11.78 -0.40
N PHE A 95 3.97 10.53 -0.88
CA PHE A 95 4.93 9.52 -0.47
C PHE A 95 5.93 9.28 -1.60
N PRO A 96 7.17 8.85 -1.28
CA PRO A 96 8.15 8.48 -2.31
C PRO A 96 7.61 7.34 -3.16
N GLN A 97 7.50 7.60 -4.46
CA GLN A 97 7.10 6.61 -5.45
C GLN A 97 8.31 6.25 -6.31
N ASP A 98 8.68 4.98 -6.27
CA ASP A 98 9.76 4.41 -7.08
C ASP A 98 9.40 2.93 -7.33
N GLY A 99 9.55 2.51 -8.59
CA GLY A 99 8.98 1.26 -9.11
C GLY A 99 7.48 1.34 -9.42
N GLY A 100 6.88 0.16 -9.62
CA GLY A 100 5.44 0.01 -9.89
C GLY A 100 4.57 0.18 -8.64
N PRO A 101 3.25 0.39 -8.80
CA PRO A 101 2.34 0.58 -7.68
C PRO A 101 1.96 -0.73 -6.98
N LEU A 102 2.20 -1.88 -7.63
CA LEU A 102 1.95 -3.23 -7.11
C LEU A 102 3.25 -3.93 -6.71
N LEU A 103 3.12 -4.98 -5.90
CA LEU A 103 4.22 -5.90 -5.64
C LEU A 103 4.56 -6.70 -6.90
N GLU A 104 5.84 -6.95 -7.08
CA GLU A 104 6.32 -7.87 -8.11
C GLU A 104 5.91 -9.31 -7.77
N LEU A 105 5.46 -10.04 -8.79
CA LEU A 105 5.03 -11.43 -8.71
C LEU A 105 6.23 -12.38 -8.59
N GLN A 106 6.92 -12.35 -7.45
CA GLN A 106 8.13 -13.13 -7.19
C GLN A 106 7.96 -14.14 -6.05
N VAL A 107 8.52 -15.33 -6.22
CA VAL A 107 8.65 -16.35 -5.18
C VAL A 107 9.91 -16.15 -4.34
N ASN A 108 10.06 -16.89 -3.24
CA ASN A 108 11.27 -16.89 -2.39
C ASN A 108 11.64 -15.54 -1.75
N SER A 109 10.65 -14.69 -1.51
CA SER A 109 10.81 -13.48 -0.72
C SER A 109 10.60 -13.74 0.78
N PHE A 110 10.91 -12.74 1.61
CA PHE A 110 10.64 -12.81 3.05
C PHE A 110 9.13 -12.85 3.36
N LEU A 111 8.76 -13.46 4.49
CA LEU A 111 7.36 -13.80 4.81
C LEU A 111 6.35 -12.62 4.69
N PRO A 112 6.57 -11.44 5.28
CA PRO A 112 5.68 -10.28 5.09
C PRO A 112 5.41 -9.94 3.62
N TYR A 113 6.44 -9.99 2.75
CA TYR A 113 6.25 -9.75 1.33
C TYR A 113 5.30 -10.77 0.71
N MET A 114 5.51 -12.06 0.99
CA MET A 114 4.64 -13.12 0.46
C MET A 114 3.20 -13.02 0.98
N LEU A 115 3.00 -12.67 2.26
CA LEU A 115 1.67 -12.45 2.83
C LEU A 115 0.93 -11.32 2.11
N HIS A 116 1.60 -10.19 1.88
CA HIS A 116 1.00 -9.06 1.17
C HIS A 116 0.80 -9.34 -0.32
N LEU A 117 1.70 -10.09 -0.95
CA LEU A 117 1.57 -10.55 -2.34
C LEU A 117 0.34 -11.46 -2.51
N THR A 118 0.18 -12.45 -1.63
CA THR A 118 -1.01 -13.32 -1.60
C THR A 118 -2.29 -12.51 -1.41
N ASN A 119 -2.30 -11.58 -0.44
CA ASN A 119 -3.45 -10.71 -0.18
C ASN A 119 -3.75 -9.79 -1.38
N MET A 120 -2.72 -9.22 -2.01
CA MET A 120 -2.84 -8.39 -3.22
C MET A 120 -3.51 -9.17 -4.35
N CYS A 121 -3.00 -10.36 -4.66
CA CYS A 121 -3.55 -11.22 -5.70
C CYS A 121 -5.02 -11.56 -5.41
N LEU A 122 -5.34 -11.88 -4.16
CA LEU A 122 -6.72 -12.19 -3.75
C LEU A 122 -7.65 -10.99 -3.92
N ARG A 123 -7.25 -9.79 -3.45
CA ARG A 123 -8.05 -8.54 -3.56
C ARG A 123 -8.28 -8.12 -5.01
N LEU A 124 -7.26 -8.26 -5.86
CA LEU A 124 -7.35 -7.96 -7.28
C LEU A 124 -8.27 -8.92 -8.02
N GLY A 125 -8.42 -10.17 -7.56
CA GLY A 125 -9.19 -11.22 -8.23
C GLY A 125 -8.34 -12.32 -8.91
N ARG A 126 -7.02 -12.29 -8.71
CA ARG A 126 -6.06 -13.31 -9.15
C ARG A 126 -5.98 -14.46 -8.14
N VAL A 127 -7.09 -15.17 -7.98
CA VAL A 127 -7.26 -16.17 -6.92
C VAL A 127 -6.33 -17.37 -7.08
N ASN A 128 -5.97 -17.75 -8.31
CA ASN A 128 -4.99 -18.82 -8.55
C ASN A 128 -3.59 -18.42 -8.08
N GLU A 129 -3.15 -17.19 -8.36
CA GLU A 129 -1.87 -16.66 -7.86
C GLU A 129 -1.87 -16.55 -6.33
N ALA A 130 -2.98 -16.13 -5.75
CA ALA A 130 -3.13 -16.10 -4.29
C ALA A 130 -2.96 -17.49 -3.67
N GLU A 131 -3.48 -18.54 -4.31
CA GLU A 131 -3.24 -19.92 -3.87
C GLU A 131 -1.77 -20.32 -4.02
N HIS A 132 -1.15 -20.01 -5.17
CA HIS A 132 0.25 -20.31 -5.43
C HIS A 132 1.17 -19.67 -4.39
N TYR A 133 1.14 -18.35 -4.25
CA TYR A 133 1.99 -17.63 -3.29
C TYR A 133 1.62 -17.94 -1.84
N GLY A 134 0.35 -18.19 -1.54
CA GLY A 134 -0.07 -18.62 -0.19
C GLY A 134 0.50 -19.99 0.18
N SER A 135 0.60 -20.89 -0.79
CA SER A 135 1.19 -22.23 -0.61
C SER A 135 2.69 -22.14 -0.40
N GLU A 136 3.40 -21.29 -1.16
CA GLU A 136 4.82 -21.00 -0.95
C GLU A 136 5.06 -20.38 0.44
N ALA A 137 4.21 -19.43 0.86
CA ALA A 137 4.28 -18.84 2.20
C ALA A 137 4.09 -19.86 3.32
N LEU A 138 3.24 -20.88 3.11
CA LEU A 138 3.02 -21.98 4.06
C LEU A 138 4.25 -22.88 4.18
N VAL A 139 4.96 -23.12 3.08
CA VAL A 139 6.25 -23.85 3.10
C VAL A 139 7.28 -23.08 3.92
N PHE A 140 7.35 -21.75 3.73
CA PHE A 140 8.27 -20.89 4.46
C PHE A 140 7.93 -20.76 5.95
N SER A 141 6.64 -20.65 6.30
CA SER A 141 6.18 -20.52 7.67
C SER A 141 4.91 -21.33 7.94
N LYS A 142 5.11 -22.53 8.50
CA LYS A 142 4.03 -23.46 8.86
C LYS A 142 3.27 -23.08 10.14
N THR A 143 3.70 -22.03 10.84
CA THR A 143 3.13 -21.66 12.14
C THR A 143 2.51 -20.27 12.16
N ASP A 144 2.66 -19.48 11.09
CA ASP A 144 2.10 -18.13 11.05
C ASP A 144 0.61 -18.17 10.69
N PRO A 145 -0.31 -17.80 11.61
CA PRO A 145 -1.75 -17.88 11.37
C PRO A 145 -2.22 -17.00 10.20
N ARG A 146 -1.46 -15.98 9.83
CA ARG A 146 -1.76 -15.11 8.69
C ARG A 146 -1.78 -15.87 7.36
N VAL A 147 -0.87 -16.84 7.22
CA VAL A 147 -0.82 -17.73 6.05
C VAL A 147 -2.08 -18.58 5.97
N TYR A 148 -2.45 -19.21 7.09
CA TYR A 148 -3.67 -20.03 7.18
C TYR A 148 -4.93 -19.22 6.90
N ARG A 149 -4.99 -17.97 7.36
CA ARG A 149 -6.12 -17.07 7.14
C ARG A 149 -6.29 -16.73 5.65
N LEU A 150 -5.19 -16.41 4.97
CA LEU A 150 -5.21 -16.15 3.53
C LEU A 150 -5.57 -17.40 2.73
N LEU A 151 -4.97 -18.55 3.03
CA LEU A 151 -5.30 -19.80 2.34
C LEU A 151 -6.76 -20.22 2.56
N ALA A 152 -7.26 -20.11 3.79
CA ALA A 152 -8.68 -20.33 4.08
C ALA A 152 -9.56 -19.44 3.19
N LEU A 153 -9.30 -18.12 3.15
CA LEU A 153 -10.09 -17.18 2.35
C LEU A 153 -9.97 -17.47 0.85
N THR A 154 -8.78 -17.76 0.34
CA THR A 154 -8.55 -18.16 -1.06
C THR A 154 -9.38 -19.39 -1.42
N TYR A 155 -9.34 -20.46 -0.61
CA TYR A 155 -10.11 -21.66 -0.88
C TYR A 155 -11.63 -21.44 -0.77
N LEU A 156 -12.09 -20.58 0.15
CA LEU A 156 -13.50 -20.16 0.22
C LEU A 156 -13.93 -19.47 -1.08
N VAL A 157 -13.11 -18.55 -1.60
CA VAL A 157 -13.38 -17.85 -2.87
C VAL A 157 -13.36 -18.82 -4.05
N LYS A 158 -12.50 -19.84 -4.04
CA LYS A 158 -12.50 -20.90 -5.06
C LYS A 158 -13.70 -21.85 -4.97
N GLY A 159 -14.48 -21.81 -3.90
CA GLY A 159 -15.57 -22.75 -3.63
C GLY A 159 -15.08 -24.12 -3.14
N GLN A 160 -13.81 -24.25 -2.77
CA GLN A 160 -13.20 -25.48 -2.27
C GLN A 160 -13.35 -25.55 -0.74
N THR A 161 -14.59 -25.73 -0.29
CA THR A 161 -14.97 -25.63 1.13
C THR A 161 -14.20 -26.61 2.01
N GLU A 162 -13.97 -27.83 1.56
CA GLU A 162 -13.25 -28.85 2.35
C GLU A 162 -11.77 -28.51 2.55
N ALA A 163 -11.12 -27.90 1.55
CA ALA A 163 -9.76 -27.39 1.71
C ALA A 163 -9.75 -26.23 2.72
N ALA A 164 -10.68 -25.27 2.57
CA ALA A 164 -10.79 -24.14 3.49
C ALA A 164 -11.05 -24.58 4.95
N ARG A 165 -11.91 -25.58 5.17
CA ARG A 165 -12.21 -26.11 6.52
C ARG A 165 -10.95 -26.60 7.23
N LYS A 166 -9.96 -27.16 6.53
CA LYS A 166 -8.70 -27.61 7.14
C LYS A 166 -7.92 -26.43 7.73
N PHE A 167 -7.76 -25.36 6.98
CA PHE A 167 -7.07 -24.15 7.45
C PHE A 167 -7.85 -23.45 8.57
N LEU A 168 -9.18 -23.33 8.43
CA LEU A 168 -10.04 -22.77 9.47
C LEU A 168 -9.99 -23.58 10.77
N THR A 169 -9.94 -24.91 10.69
CA THR A 169 -9.82 -25.78 11.87
C THR A 169 -8.49 -25.56 12.59
N VAL A 170 -7.39 -25.34 11.86
CA VAL A 170 -6.12 -24.99 12.53
C VAL A 170 -6.24 -23.64 13.23
N LEU A 171 -6.89 -22.65 12.60
CA LEU A 171 -7.08 -21.32 13.16
C LEU A 171 -8.03 -21.28 14.37
N SER A 172 -8.98 -22.22 14.49
CA SER A 172 -9.86 -22.28 15.67
C SER A 172 -9.08 -22.58 16.97
N TYR A 173 -7.89 -23.17 16.87
CA TYR A 173 -7.00 -23.36 18.02
C TYR A 173 -6.18 -22.10 18.36
N SER A 174 -6.02 -21.14 17.43
CA SER A 174 -5.32 -19.87 17.66
C SER A 174 -6.18 -18.89 18.46
N PRO A 175 -5.74 -18.39 19.64
CA PRO A 175 -6.55 -17.47 20.44
C PRO A 175 -6.96 -16.18 19.71
N LEU A 176 -6.10 -15.66 18.83
CA LEU A 176 -6.35 -14.41 18.10
C LEU A 176 -7.31 -14.59 16.92
N ASP A 177 -7.28 -15.75 16.27
CA ASP A 177 -8.07 -16.03 15.05
C ASP A 177 -9.30 -16.89 15.30
N ARG A 178 -9.42 -17.50 16.49
CA ARG A 178 -10.50 -18.44 16.83
C ARG A 178 -11.88 -17.90 16.48
N ARG A 179 -12.21 -16.68 16.92
CA ARG A 179 -13.53 -16.08 16.68
C ARG A 179 -13.85 -15.94 15.19
N TRP A 180 -12.86 -15.51 14.40
CA TRP A 180 -13.02 -15.37 12.97
C TRP A 180 -13.17 -16.75 12.29
N ALA A 181 -12.34 -17.71 12.69
CA ALA A 181 -12.37 -19.06 12.13
C ALA A 181 -13.67 -19.81 12.44
N ASP A 182 -14.13 -19.77 13.70
CA ASP A 182 -15.38 -20.39 14.14
C ASP A 182 -16.58 -19.76 13.44
N GLY A 183 -16.59 -18.43 13.27
CA GLY A 183 -17.62 -17.72 12.51
C GLY A 183 -17.69 -18.20 11.06
N LYS A 184 -16.55 -18.30 10.35
CA LYS A 184 -16.52 -18.83 8.98
C LYS A 184 -16.93 -20.31 8.91
N LEU A 185 -16.53 -21.14 9.87
CA LEU A 185 -16.93 -22.54 9.95
C LEU A 185 -18.44 -22.70 10.15
N GLN A 186 -19.04 -21.87 11.00
CA GLN A 186 -20.48 -21.84 11.22
C GLN A 186 -21.23 -21.39 9.97
N SER A 187 -20.79 -20.30 9.32
CA SER A 187 -21.38 -19.86 8.05
C SER A 187 -21.34 -20.95 6.98
N LEU A 188 -20.21 -21.69 6.87
CA LEU A 188 -20.09 -22.82 5.96
C LEU A 188 -20.98 -24.02 6.29
N GLN A 189 -21.38 -24.19 7.55
CA GLN A 189 -22.32 -25.24 7.96
C GLN A 189 -23.75 -24.86 7.58
N GLN A 190 -24.10 -23.58 7.71
CA GLN A 190 -25.42 -23.05 7.36
C GLN A 190 -25.60 -22.94 5.84
N ASP A 191 -24.60 -22.43 5.14
CA ASP A 191 -24.60 -22.24 3.69
C ASP A 191 -23.19 -22.51 3.12
N PRO A 192 -22.98 -23.67 2.47
CA PRO A 192 -21.71 -23.98 1.80
C PRO A 192 -21.32 -22.98 0.71
N GLN A 193 -22.29 -22.27 0.13
CA GLN A 193 -22.04 -21.25 -0.89
C GLN A 193 -21.74 -19.87 -0.29
N LEU A 194 -21.86 -19.68 1.02
CA LEU A 194 -21.58 -18.42 1.71
C LEU A 194 -22.26 -17.21 1.04
N THR A 195 -23.48 -17.37 0.56
CA THR A 195 -24.22 -16.34 -0.20
C THR A 195 -24.40 -15.05 0.58
N GLY A 196 -24.54 -15.13 1.91
CA GLY A 196 -24.60 -13.98 2.81
C GLY A 196 -23.25 -13.42 3.29
N ASP A 197 -22.11 -13.99 2.87
CA ASP A 197 -20.78 -13.53 3.26
C ASP A 197 -20.27 -12.47 2.28
N GLU A 198 -20.49 -11.20 2.59
CA GLU A 198 -20.16 -10.08 1.71
C GLU A 198 -18.70 -10.10 1.22
N GLN A 199 -17.75 -10.40 2.11
CA GLN A 199 -16.32 -10.45 1.77
C GLN A 199 -16.04 -11.54 0.73
N VAL A 200 -16.56 -12.75 0.94
CA VAL A 200 -16.33 -13.86 0.00
C VAL A 200 -17.02 -13.61 -1.33
N GLN A 201 -18.24 -13.07 -1.32
CA GLN A 201 -18.98 -12.76 -2.54
C GLN A 201 -18.31 -11.64 -3.35
N GLU A 202 -17.79 -10.60 -2.68
CA GLU A 202 -17.03 -9.54 -3.32
C GLU A 202 -15.78 -10.07 -4.03
N LEU A 203 -14.99 -10.90 -3.34
CA LEU A 203 -13.78 -11.52 -3.91
C LEU A 203 -14.12 -12.49 -5.06
N ARG A 204 -15.24 -13.21 -4.96
CA ARG A 204 -15.73 -14.09 -6.05
C ARG A 204 -16.17 -13.30 -7.28
N ARG A 205 -16.81 -12.14 -7.10
CA ARG A 205 -17.20 -11.27 -8.22
C ARG A 205 -15.98 -10.79 -9.01
N ARG A 206 -14.92 -10.38 -8.31
CA ARG A 206 -13.65 -9.92 -8.90
C ARG A 206 -12.82 -11.04 -9.52
N ARG A 207 -13.08 -12.30 -9.16
CA ARG A 207 -12.28 -13.44 -9.59
C ARG A 207 -12.24 -13.54 -11.12
N LEU A 208 -11.01 -13.56 -11.65
CA LEU A 208 -10.73 -13.86 -13.04
C LEU A 208 -11.17 -15.31 -13.36
N GLN A 209 -11.96 -15.49 -14.42
CA GLN A 209 -12.55 -16.79 -14.78
C GLN A 209 -11.73 -17.55 -15.81
N THR A 210 -11.06 -16.81 -16.70
CA THR A 210 -10.18 -17.37 -17.72
C THR A 210 -8.75 -17.14 -17.24
N ASP A 211 -7.98 -18.22 -17.17
CA ASP A 211 -6.55 -18.11 -16.86
C ASP A 211 -5.90 -17.30 -17.98
N ASP A 212 -5.45 -16.09 -17.66
CA ASP A 212 -4.53 -15.40 -18.53
C ASP A 212 -3.17 -16.04 -18.30
N MET A 213 -2.65 -16.75 -19.30
CA MET A 213 -1.23 -17.11 -19.30
C MET A 213 -0.39 -15.83 -19.48
N LEU A 214 -0.49 -14.90 -18.53
CA LEU A 214 0.56 -13.96 -18.22
C LEU A 214 1.73 -14.86 -17.82
N ALA A 215 2.62 -15.09 -18.78
CA ALA A 215 3.77 -15.94 -18.58
C ALA A 215 4.43 -15.52 -17.26
N VAL A 216 4.33 -16.39 -16.27
CA VAL A 216 4.98 -16.30 -14.94
C VAL A 216 6.50 -16.16 -15.06
N TRP A 217 7.04 -16.20 -16.28
CA TRP A 217 8.39 -15.78 -16.61
C TRP A 217 8.45 -14.26 -16.69
N GLN A 218 8.70 -13.66 -15.52
CA GLN A 218 9.43 -12.40 -15.44
C GLN A 218 10.60 -12.46 -16.42
N GLN A 219 10.46 -11.83 -17.60
CA GLN A 219 11.65 -11.51 -18.37
C GLN A 219 12.38 -10.48 -17.53
N ALA A 220 13.56 -10.85 -17.03
CA ALA A 220 14.38 -10.07 -16.10
C ALA A 220 14.71 -8.63 -16.54
N ASN A 221 14.26 -8.20 -17.72
CA ASN A 221 14.51 -6.90 -18.32
C ASN A 221 13.26 -6.11 -18.76
N HIS A 222 12.02 -6.54 -18.47
CA HIS A 222 10.81 -5.83 -18.91
C HIS A 222 9.71 -5.72 -17.85
N SER A 223 9.65 -4.58 -17.15
CA SER A 223 8.62 -4.26 -16.14
C SER A 223 7.35 -3.58 -16.71
N GLY A 224 7.19 -3.53 -18.03
CA GLY A 224 6.19 -2.68 -18.70
C GLY A 224 4.87 -3.38 -19.08
N PRO A 225 4.89 -4.46 -19.89
CA PRO A 225 3.66 -4.94 -20.55
C PRO A 225 2.73 -5.82 -19.68
N ASP A 226 3.25 -6.44 -18.61
CA ASP A 226 2.50 -7.47 -17.89
C ASP A 226 1.57 -6.94 -16.80
N VAL A 227 1.99 -5.88 -16.09
CA VAL A 227 1.16 -5.28 -15.03
C VAL A 227 -0.04 -4.54 -15.61
N GLU A 228 0.15 -3.79 -16.70
CA GLU A 228 -0.92 -3.11 -17.41
C GLU A 228 -1.96 -4.11 -17.92
N ARG A 229 -1.51 -5.13 -18.68
CA ARG A 229 -2.37 -6.17 -19.22
C ARG A 229 -3.12 -6.93 -18.12
N LEU A 230 -2.44 -7.26 -17.02
CA LEU A 230 -3.06 -7.89 -15.85
C LEU A 230 -4.23 -7.07 -15.32
N LEU A 231 -4.05 -5.77 -15.14
CA LEU A 231 -5.09 -4.90 -14.57
C LEU A 231 -6.21 -4.64 -15.57
N LEU A 232 -5.90 -4.52 -16.86
CA LEU A 232 -6.91 -4.42 -17.92
C LEU A 232 -7.79 -5.67 -17.97
N ASN A 233 -7.22 -6.87 -17.95
CA ASN A 233 -7.97 -8.14 -17.95
C ASN A 233 -8.94 -8.22 -16.75
N LEU A 234 -8.53 -7.75 -15.57
CA LEU A 234 -9.39 -7.69 -14.39
C LEU A 234 -10.55 -6.70 -14.57
N LEU A 235 -10.30 -5.56 -15.23
CA LEU A 235 -11.32 -4.56 -15.48
C LEU A 235 -12.25 -4.92 -16.64
N GLU A 236 -11.81 -5.72 -17.60
CA GLU A 236 -12.70 -6.33 -18.62
C GLU A 236 -13.68 -7.31 -17.96
N ARG A 237 -13.23 -8.02 -16.94
CA ARG A 237 -14.06 -8.95 -16.17
C ARG A 237 -15.04 -8.24 -15.23
N ASP A 238 -14.55 -7.30 -14.42
CA ASP A 238 -15.34 -6.51 -13.49
C ASP A 238 -14.95 -5.04 -13.63
N SER A 239 -15.75 -4.29 -14.40
CA SER A 239 -15.54 -2.87 -14.62
C SER A 239 -15.64 -2.03 -13.35
N SER A 240 -16.30 -2.55 -12.31
CA SER A 240 -16.41 -1.91 -11.00
C SER A 240 -15.25 -2.23 -10.06
N ASN A 241 -14.23 -2.98 -10.51
CA ASN A 241 -13.06 -3.32 -9.71
C ASN A 241 -12.18 -2.08 -9.44
N ARG A 242 -12.55 -1.32 -8.40
CA ARG A 242 -11.89 -0.09 -7.99
C ARG A 242 -10.39 -0.26 -7.77
N MET A 243 -9.95 -1.37 -7.19
CA MET A 243 -8.53 -1.61 -6.94
C MET A 243 -7.77 -1.75 -8.26
N ALA A 244 -8.28 -2.55 -9.20
CA ALA A 244 -7.64 -2.69 -10.51
C ALA A 244 -7.59 -1.34 -11.26
N PHE A 245 -8.66 -0.56 -11.19
CA PHE A 245 -8.72 0.78 -11.80
C PHE A 245 -7.72 1.75 -11.17
N GLU A 246 -7.72 1.92 -9.85
CA GLU A 246 -6.87 2.90 -9.16
C GLU A 246 -5.38 2.55 -9.27
N PHE A 247 -5.04 1.26 -9.16
CA PHE A 247 -3.66 0.85 -9.33
C PHE A 247 -3.19 0.95 -10.78
N LEU A 248 -4.07 0.77 -11.79
CA LEU A 248 -3.70 0.99 -13.18
C LEU A 248 -3.57 2.49 -13.51
N MET A 249 -4.43 3.33 -12.95
CA MET A 249 -4.26 4.78 -13.03
C MET A 249 -2.94 5.20 -12.39
N GLY A 250 -2.63 4.71 -11.18
CA GLY A 250 -1.33 4.92 -10.54
C GLY A 250 -0.17 4.43 -11.41
N TYR A 251 -0.28 3.26 -12.03
CA TYR A 251 0.71 2.71 -12.93
C TYR A 251 1.00 3.65 -14.11
N TYR A 252 -0.02 4.16 -14.79
CA TYR A 252 0.16 5.11 -15.90
C TYR A 252 0.81 6.42 -15.43
N LEU A 253 0.40 6.95 -14.27
CA LEU A 253 0.99 8.16 -13.72
C LEU A 253 2.48 7.97 -13.39
N LEU A 254 2.84 6.86 -12.73
CA LEU A 254 4.22 6.52 -12.39
C LEU A 254 5.10 6.38 -13.64
N ASN A 255 4.58 5.75 -14.70
CA ASN A 255 5.29 5.59 -15.97
C ASN A 255 5.21 6.82 -16.90
N ARG A 256 4.58 7.92 -16.45
CA ARG A 256 4.35 9.14 -17.25
C ARG A 256 3.57 8.88 -18.55
N ASP A 257 2.82 7.79 -18.62
CA ASP A 257 1.99 7.42 -19.76
C ASP A 257 0.63 8.13 -19.67
N LEU A 258 0.60 9.38 -20.15
CA LEU A 258 -0.60 10.19 -20.17
C LEU A 258 -1.64 9.68 -21.19
N GLN A 259 -1.24 8.91 -22.21
CA GLN A 259 -2.16 8.36 -23.20
C GLN A 259 -2.92 7.17 -22.62
N GLY A 260 -2.22 6.23 -21.98
CA GLY A 260 -2.82 5.13 -21.23
C GLY A 260 -3.76 5.64 -20.14
N PHE A 261 -3.31 6.63 -19.35
CA PHE A 261 -4.15 7.35 -18.38
C PHE A 261 -5.43 7.88 -19.03
N ARG A 262 -5.34 8.64 -20.13
CA ARG A 262 -6.49 9.25 -20.79
C ARG A 262 -7.49 8.22 -21.28
N ASN A 263 -7.01 7.13 -21.87
CA ASN A 263 -7.87 6.05 -22.36
C ASN A 263 -8.64 5.40 -21.21
N LEU A 264 -7.93 5.05 -20.13
CA LEU A 264 -8.55 4.42 -18.96
C LEU A 264 -9.50 5.36 -18.21
N ALA A 265 -9.16 6.65 -18.12
CA ALA A 265 -9.93 7.62 -17.34
C ALA A 265 -11.37 7.82 -17.85
N THR A 266 -11.68 7.45 -19.10
CA THR A 266 -13.07 7.41 -19.61
C THR A 266 -13.97 6.49 -18.79
N ARG A 267 -13.41 5.47 -18.15
CA ARG A 267 -14.09 4.49 -17.31
C ARG A 267 -14.35 4.98 -15.89
N ILE A 268 -13.88 6.18 -15.54
CA ILE A 268 -14.07 6.72 -14.18
C ILE A 268 -15.55 6.73 -13.77
N ALA A 269 -16.48 6.88 -14.72
CA ALA A 269 -17.92 6.84 -14.50
C ALA A 269 -18.44 5.52 -13.90
N GLU A 270 -17.76 4.40 -14.19
CA GLU A 270 -18.09 3.05 -13.71
C GLU A 270 -17.62 2.82 -12.27
N ILE A 271 -16.73 3.68 -11.77
CA ILE A 271 -16.08 3.53 -10.48
C ILE A 271 -16.87 4.25 -9.39
N THR A 272 -17.06 3.54 -8.28
CA THR A 272 -17.70 4.02 -7.06
C THR A 272 -16.72 3.93 -5.89
N GLY A 273 -17.00 4.67 -4.82
CA GLY A 273 -16.19 4.67 -3.60
C GLY A 273 -15.99 6.08 -3.04
N PRO A 274 -15.49 6.18 -1.79
CA PRO A 274 -15.38 7.45 -1.08
C PRO A 274 -14.49 8.48 -1.81
N GLY A 275 -13.49 8.04 -2.58
CA GLY A 275 -12.61 8.93 -3.34
C GLY A 275 -13.28 9.64 -4.54
N TYR A 276 -14.41 9.12 -5.02
CA TYR A 276 -15.11 9.64 -6.21
C TYR A 276 -16.36 10.43 -5.89
N LEU A 277 -16.65 10.66 -4.61
CA LEU A 277 -17.83 11.39 -4.14
C LEU A 277 -17.38 12.61 -3.31
N ARG A 278 -18.08 13.73 -3.50
CA ARG A 278 -17.96 14.93 -2.67
C ARG A 278 -18.77 14.75 -1.38
N PRO A 279 -18.43 15.48 -0.30
CA PRO A 279 -19.35 15.70 0.80
C PRO A 279 -20.68 16.25 0.23
N GLY A 280 -21.77 15.48 0.34
CA GLY A 280 -23.06 15.80 -0.28
C GLY A 280 -23.45 14.97 -1.51
N GLY A 281 -22.63 13.99 -1.92
CA GLY A 281 -23.02 12.93 -2.86
C GLY A 281 -22.79 13.20 -4.34
N GLY A 282 -22.35 14.41 -4.73
CA GLY A 282 -21.94 14.71 -6.10
C GLY A 282 -20.65 13.96 -6.48
N ARG A 283 -20.47 13.59 -7.76
CA ARG A 283 -19.20 12.98 -8.20
C ARG A 283 -18.06 13.99 -8.08
N ARG A 284 -16.82 13.50 -7.91
CA ARG A 284 -15.58 14.28 -8.04
C ARG A 284 -14.51 13.49 -8.78
N THR A 285 -13.52 14.21 -9.28
CA THR A 285 -12.30 13.62 -9.84
C THR A 285 -11.17 13.76 -8.82
N PRO A 286 -10.47 12.67 -8.47
CA PRO A 286 -9.27 12.73 -7.63
C PRO A 286 -8.22 13.69 -8.18
N ARG A 287 -7.51 14.40 -7.29
CA ARG A 287 -6.62 15.51 -7.60
C ARG A 287 -5.55 15.14 -8.62
N HIS A 288 -4.85 14.01 -8.46
CA HIS A 288 -3.79 13.62 -9.38
C HIS A 288 -4.31 13.30 -10.78
N TYR A 289 -5.56 12.88 -10.90
CA TYR A 289 -6.17 12.65 -12.21
C TYR A 289 -6.51 13.99 -12.90
N GLN A 290 -6.96 14.99 -12.13
CA GLN A 290 -7.12 16.35 -12.66
C GLN A 290 -5.77 16.93 -13.10
N GLU A 291 -4.73 16.78 -12.26
CA GLU A 291 -3.37 17.23 -12.56
C GLU A 291 -2.84 16.59 -13.85
N ALA A 292 -2.97 15.27 -14.00
CA ALA A 292 -2.55 14.57 -15.21
C ALA A 292 -3.28 15.05 -16.47
N LEU A 293 -4.59 15.30 -16.39
CA LEU A 293 -5.35 15.82 -17.51
C LEU A 293 -4.96 17.26 -17.88
N VAL A 294 -4.73 18.13 -16.89
CA VAL A 294 -4.23 19.50 -17.14
C VAL A 294 -2.86 19.44 -17.82
N LEU A 295 -1.95 18.59 -17.33
CA LEU A 295 -0.63 18.41 -17.93
C LEU A 295 -0.73 17.90 -19.38
N PHE A 296 -1.58 16.91 -19.65
CA PHE A 296 -1.81 16.39 -20.99
C PHE A 296 -2.33 17.47 -21.96
N ASN A 297 -3.30 18.27 -21.52
CA ASN A 297 -3.89 19.35 -22.30
C ASN A 297 -2.85 20.42 -22.66
N GLU A 298 -1.98 20.78 -21.71
CA GLU A 298 -0.87 21.70 -21.92
C GLU A 298 0.14 21.17 -22.95
N MET A 299 0.50 19.88 -22.87
CA MET A 299 1.47 19.27 -23.79
C MET A 299 0.94 19.12 -25.23
N THR A 300 -0.37 18.94 -25.38
CA THR A 300 -1.01 18.68 -26.68
C THR A 300 -1.67 19.92 -27.29
N GLY A 301 -1.64 21.07 -26.60
CA GLY A 301 -2.36 22.27 -27.01
C GLY A 301 -3.88 22.07 -27.11
N SER A 302 -4.42 21.03 -26.49
CA SER A 302 -5.82 20.62 -26.60
C SER A 302 -6.59 21.00 -25.35
N SER A 303 -7.88 21.34 -25.50
CA SER A 303 -8.82 21.51 -24.37
C SER A 303 -9.59 20.22 -24.09
N GLY A 304 -8.88 19.08 -24.13
CA GLY A 304 -9.47 17.75 -24.04
C GLY A 304 -10.24 17.57 -22.74
N LYS A 305 -11.58 17.52 -22.85
CA LYS A 305 -12.44 17.06 -21.77
C LYS A 305 -12.59 15.55 -21.86
N ILE A 306 -12.63 14.88 -20.71
CA ILE A 306 -12.92 13.46 -20.61
C ILE A 306 -14.27 13.34 -19.88
N SER A 307 -15.20 12.58 -20.46
CA SER A 307 -16.53 12.39 -19.86
C SER A 307 -16.40 11.83 -18.45
N GLY A 308 -17.16 12.38 -17.50
CA GLY A 308 -17.13 11.97 -16.10
C GLY A 308 -15.94 12.50 -15.29
N MET A 309 -15.05 13.30 -15.89
CA MET A 309 -14.00 14.03 -15.16
C MET A 309 -14.23 15.54 -15.15
N GLU A 310 -13.93 16.14 -14.00
CA GLU A 310 -14.00 17.56 -13.76
C GLU A 310 -12.61 18.07 -13.38
N ILE A 311 -12.21 19.19 -13.97
CA ILE A 311 -10.99 19.91 -13.58
C ILE A 311 -11.43 21.12 -12.77
N GLU A 312 -10.98 21.20 -11.52
CA GLU A 312 -11.25 22.34 -10.67
C GLU A 312 -10.34 23.53 -11.06
N PRO A 313 -10.85 24.78 -11.02
CA PRO A 313 -10.06 25.97 -11.37
C PRO A 313 -8.77 26.11 -10.56
N GLU A 314 -8.77 25.59 -9.34
CA GLU A 314 -7.60 25.56 -8.48
C GLU A 314 -6.47 24.71 -9.08
N THR A 315 -6.77 23.56 -9.68
CA THR A 315 -5.78 22.67 -10.32
C THR A 315 -5.09 23.37 -11.50
N VAL A 316 -5.86 24.10 -12.32
CA VAL A 316 -5.31 24.90 -13.43
C VAL A 316 -4.42 26.03 -12.90
N SER A 317 -4.88 26.73 -11.86
CA SER A 317 -4.11 27.80 -11.22
C SER A 317 -2.83 27.26 -10.60
N ARG A 318 -2.86 26.05 -10.02
CA ARG A 318 -1.69 25.37 -9.45
C ARG A 318 -0.67 25.01 -10.52
N MET A 319 -1.11 24.51 -11.68
CA MET A 319 -0.23 24.30 -12.84
C MET A 319 0.45 25.60 -13.29
N ALA A 320 -0.29 26.70 -13.40
CA ALA A 320 0.28 27.98 -13.80
C ALA A 320 1.37 28.46 -12.83
N ARG A 321 1.14 28.31 -11.52
CA ARG A 321 2.16 28.62 -10.49
C ARG A 321 3.38 27.70 -10.59
N PHE A 322 3.17 26.40 -10.77
CA PHE A 322 4.26 25.44 -10.93
C PHE A 322 5.17 25.80 -12.11
N LYS A 323 4.58 26.13 -13.27
CA LYS A 323 5.33 26.59 -14.45
C LYS A 323 6.16 27.84 -14.16
N GLN A 324 5.60 28.81 -13.42
CA GLN A 324 6.33 30.04 -13.06
C GLN A 324 7.54 29.76 -12.17
N VAL A 325 7.41 28.87 -11.18
CA VAL A 325 8.53 28.45 -10.32
C VAL A 325 9.62 27.78 -11.16
N VAL A 326 9.25 26.80 -11.98
CA VAL A 326 10.21 26.06 -12.81
C VAL A 326 10.91 26.97 -13.84
N ALA A 327 10.20 27.94 -14.43
CA ALA A 327 10.77 28.85 -15.44
C ALA A 327 11.71 29.91 -14.87
N ARG A 328 11.57 30.29 -13.59
CA ARG A 328 12.43 31.28 -12.93
C ARG A 328 13.72 30.69 -12.41
N ALA A 329 13.75 29.39 -12.16
CA ALA A 329 14.90 28.71 -11.62
C ALA A 329 16.07 28.67 -12.63
N GLY A 330 17.29 28.92 -12.16
CA GLY A 330 18.51 28.95 -12.98
C GLY A 330 19.02 27.59 -13.46
N GLY A 331 18.20 26.53 -13.38
CA GLY A 331 18.55 25.17 -13.79
C GLY A 331 17.68 24.10 -13.15
N ARG A 332 17.71 22.87 -13.69
CA ARG A 332 16.82 21.76 -13.28
C ARG A 332 16.89 21.43 -11.77
N ARG A 333 18.09 21.37 -11.18
CA ARG A 333 18.26 21.08 -9.74
C ARG A 333 17.71 22.20 -8.86
N ALA A 334 17.89 23.46 -9.26
CA ALA A 334 17.30 24.59 -8.56
C ALA A 334 15.77 24.56 -8.66
N ALA A 335 15.23 24.27 -9.85
CA ALA A 335 13.79 24.13 -10.08
C ALA A 335 13.18 23.01 -9.23
N MET A 336 13.86 21.87 -9.12
CA MET A 336 13.44 20.75 -8.27
C MET A 336 13.38 21.17 -6.80
N LEU A 337 14.44 21.79 -6.27
CA LEU A 337 14.48 22.22 -4.87
C LEU A 337 13.43 23.29 -4.56
N GLU A 338 13.27 24.29 -5.44
CA GLU A 338 12.31 25.39 -5.26
C GLU A 338 10.86 24.91 -5.40
N ALA A 339 10.57 24.05 -6.38
CA ALA A 339 9.23 23.51 -6.59
C ALA A 339 8.83 22.47 -5.53
N ARG A 340 9.78 21.85 -4.83
CA ARG A 340 9.49 20.89 -3.77
C ARG A 340 8.64 21.50 -2.68
N GLU A 341 8.90 22.77 -2.35
CA GLU A 341 8.05 23.54 -1.45
C GLU A 341 6.73 23.90 -2.17
N GLY A 342 5.62 23.32 -1.70
CA GLY A 342 4.28 23.59 -2.22
C GLY A 342 3.83 22.74 -3.40
N PHE A 343 4.73 22.07 -4.13
CA PHE A 343 4.35 21.12 -5.21
C PHE A 343 4.90 19.71 -5.05
N GLY A 344 5.75 19.43 -4.05
CA GLY A 344 6.34 18.10 -3.86
C GLY A 344 5.33 16.95 -3.74
N ASP A 345 4.08 17.24 -3.39
CA ASP A 345 3.00 16.27 -3.31
C ASP A 345 2.14 16.13 -4.58
N THR A 346 2.49 16.83 -5.66
CA THR A 346 1.68 16.90 -6.90
C THR A 346 2.20 15.94 -7.95
N TYR A 347 1.31 15.54 -8.85
CA TYR A 347 1.71 14.83 -10.06
C TYR A 347 2.59 15.70 -10.98
N PHE A 348 2.38 17.02 -11.01
CA PHE A 348 3.22 17.94 -11.79
C PHE A 348 4.69 17.84 -11.41
N TYR A 349 4.97 17.87 -10.10
CA TYR A 349 6.31 17.74 -9.56
C TYR A 349 6.89 16.36 -9.84
N TYR A 350 6.12 15.30 -9.59
CA TYR A 350 6.55 13.94 -9.90
C TYR A 350 6.89 13.74 -11.39
N TYR A 351 6.04 14.25 -12.28
CA TYR A 351 6.27 14.17 -13.73
C TYR A 351 7.56 14.89 -14.14
N ALA A 352 7.83 16.05 -13.56
CA ALA A 352 9.04 16.82 -13.86
C ALA A 352 10.31 16.24 -13.25
N PHE A 353 10.26 15.71 -12.01
CA PHE A 353 11.45 15.43 -11.18
C PHE A 353 11.50 14.04 -10.50
N GLY A 354 10.40 13.28 -10.44
CA GLY A 354 10.18 12.16 -9.52
C GLY A 354 11.12 10.94 -9.60
N SER A 355 12.09 10.90 -10.51
CA SER A 355 13.10 9.84 -10.60
C SER A 355 14.46 10.22 -9.99
N GLU A 356 14.69 11.49 -9.66
CA GLU A 356 16.00 12.00 -9.20
C GLU A 356 16.02 12.37 -7.70
N ASP A 357 14.86 12.45 -7.02
CA ASP A 357 14.74 12.82 -5.60
C ASP A 357 15.23 11.75 -4.60
N VAL A 358 15.57 10.56 -5.09
CA VAL A 358 16.00 9.40 -4.27
C VAL A 358 17.54 9.27 -4.24
N GLN A 359 18.27 10.07 -5.02
CA GLN A 359 19.73 10.17 -5.01
C GLN A 359 20.21 11.38 -4.19
#